data_AF-A0A4Y7PIA8-F1
#
_entry.id   AF-A0A4Y7PIA8-F1
#
_cell.length_a   1.000
_cell.length_b   1.000
_cell.length_c   1.000
_cell.angle_alpha   90.00
_cell.angle_beta   90.00
_cell.angle_gamma   90.00
#
_symmetry.space_group_name_H-M   'P 1'
#
loop_
_entity.id
_entity.type
_entity.pdbx_description
1 polymer ?
#
loop_
_entity_poly.entity_id
_entity_poly.type
_entity_poly.pdbx_seq_one_letter_code
_entity_poly.pdbx_strand_id
1 'polypeptide(L)'
;MATRRETRSAFSAAQGKLCKCMPCSASQTLDPRTNTTVSGRFLSNEEWKTHQREEQLRAQLTAHHTHSKPNTPNALPPAKSTLVATGESQSSINSDDPSSTSETSETAGDCSVGGGLGSKTMGAKKLKSRVTRSTKSLLREQEWLHRGLKLNMDLSHLQFLIRPSNENTRPEGHLSVSPAAEENQEFIDYTAWLLQRRHAVEAIDSHSNQTVENLRNSVLARVYNEEMRLISLKKVTWDQQAKRKAPELENKAVNTSKYLRSPFRDMHLTCAACILMVAALYLICNLSWIECGFALSALRAILPIAMSLVGTITPAVQNVIDSIPIDIRTVVKLCNLSPPVIPYVNCPDCFFCYPLDSSNEYPDRCTFKDTKSSKPCNRALRRKRKINGKEFIYPVRKYLYHNMKEWFGELLCRPGMEEHLDRDVFDRTNSDEGTLGDIWDGDILRTFTGPDGKAFVRSDGSGGRYVFSLSMDGFNPYQNKIGGKKAGVCGIYLIFGHPEFHILALQSIPTVGQFNVLWCPWFATYPLHVK
;
A
#
# COMPACT_ATOMS: atom_id res chain seq x y z
N MET A 1 38.03 -56.28 18.70
CA MET A 1 36.83 -55.57 18.18
C MET A 1 37.12 -54.64 17.00
N ALA A 2 38.30 -54.68 16.34
CA ALA A 2 38.62 -53.82 15.20
C ALA A 2 38.49 -54.50 13.81
N THR A 3 38.44 -55.84 13.74
CA THR A 3 38.46 -56.60 12.46
C THR A 3 37.08 -56.89 11.86
N ARG A 4 35.98 -56.53 12.54
CA ARG A 4 34.60 -56.79 12.05
C ARG A 4 33.96 -55.60 11.31
N ARG A 5 34.65 -54.46 11.22
CA ARG A 5 34.13 -53.22 10.60
C ARG A 5 34.54 -53.05 9.14
N GLU A 6 35.63 -53.66 8.72
CA GLU A 6 36.13 -53.53 7.33
C GLU A 6 35.39 -54.43 6.34
N THR A 7 34.88 -55.60 6.77
CA THR A 7 34.13 -56.51 5.89
C THR A 7 32.71 -56.03 5.57
N ARG A 8 32.10 -55.15 6.38
CA ARG A 8 30.80 -54.53 6.05
C ARG A 8 30.92 -53.36 5.06
N SER A 9 32.08 -52.71 4.98
CA SER A 9 32.31 -51.59 4.06
C SER A 9 32.47 -52.06 2.61
N ALA A 10 33.22 -53.16 2.41
CA ALA A 10 33.43 -53.73 1.08
C ALA A 10 32.14 -54.32 0.46
N PHE A 11 31.23 -54.88 1.28
CA PHE A 11 29.96 -55.45 0.79
C PHE A 11 28.92 -54.39 0.37
N SER A 12 29.02 -53.16 0.90
CA SER A 12 28.09 -52.07 0.56
C SER A 12 28.45 -51.35 -0.75
N ALA A 13 29.68 -51.46 -1.23
CA ALA A 13 30.16 -50.75 -2.42
C ALA A 13 29.79 -51.46 -3.74
N ALA A 14 29.46 -52.75 -3.70
CA ALA A 14 29.15 -53.56 -4.89
C ALA A 14 27.64 -53.65 -5.21
N GLN A 15 26.77 -53.11 -4.36
CA GLN A 15 25.33 -53.20 -4.58
C GLN A 15 24.85 -51.97 -5.36
N GLY A 16 24.49 -52.19 -6.62
CA GLY A 16 23.86 -51.18 -7.47
C GLY A 16 22.61 -50.57 -6.82
N LYS A 17 22.19 -49.41 -7.31
CA LYS A 17 20.94 -48.75 -6.92
C LYS A 17 19.83 -49.13 -7.89
N LEU A 18 18.64 -49.42 -7.36
CA LEU A 18 17.46 -49.67 -8.18
C LEU A 18 17.02 -48.37 -8.90
N CYS A 19 17.06 -48.39 -10.23
CA CYS A 19 16.52 -47.32 -11.08
C CYS A 19 15.13 -47.69 -11.57
N LYS A 20 14.18 -46.75 -11.45
CA LYS A 20 12.77 -46.91 -11.87
C LYS A 20 12.36 -45.93 -12.97
N CYS A 21 13.31 -45.37 -13.71
CA CYS A 21 12.99 -44.52 -14.84
C CYS A 21 12.25 -45.32 -15.93
N MET A 22 11.52 -44.64 -16.81
CA MET A 22 10.64 -45.27 -17.80
C MET A 22 11.29 -46.42 -18.63
N PRO A 23 12.55 -46.32 -19.10
CA PRO A 23 13.25 -47.44 -19.75
C PRO A 23 13.57 -48.61 -18.80
N CYS A 24 13.90 -48.33 -17.54
CA CYS A 24 14.27 -49.35 -16.55
C CYS A 24 13.05 -50.05 -15.95
N SER A 25 11.92 -49.36 -15.79
CA SER A 25 10.69 -49.95 -15.24
C SER A 25 10.10 -51.04 -16.14
N ALA A 26 10.41 -51.04 -17.43
CA ALA A 26 10.04 -52.11 -18.36
C ALA A 26 10.78 -53.43 -18.11
N SER A 27 11.89 -53.41 -17.37
CA SER A 27 12.65 -54.60 -16.99
C SER A 27 12.23 -55.10 -15.61
N GLN A 28 12.17 -56.43 -15.44
CA GLN A 28 12.04 -57.06 -14.14
C GLN A 28 13.42 -57.60 -13.70
N THR A 29 13.86 -57.25 -12.50
CA THR A 29 15.12 -57.76 -11.93
C THR A 29 14.89 -58.31 -10.52
N LEU A 30 15.66 -59.32 -10.12
CA LEU A 30 15.64 -59.85 -8.76
C LEU A 30 16.40 -58.89 -7.85
N ASP A 31 15.78 -58.46 -6.76
CA ASP A 31 16.46 -57.67 -5.74
C ASP A 31 17.54 -58.54 -5.07
N PRO A 32 18.82 -58.13 -5.12
CA PRO A 32 19.93 -58.93 -4.59
C PRO A 32 19.91 -59.09 -3.06
N ARG A 33 19.05 -58.36 -2.34
CA ARG A 33 18.91 -58.46 -0.88
C ARG A 33 17.74 -59.34 -0.46
N THR A 34 16.62 -59.27 -1.18
CA THR A 34 15.38 -59.95 -0.80
C THR A 34 15.04 -61.15 -1.69
N ASN A 35 15.75 -61.30 -2.82
CA ASN A 35 15.49 -62.31 -3.84
C ASN A 35 14.04 -62.27 -4.40
N THR A 36 13.42 -61.09 -4.35
CA THR A 36 12.08 -60.85 -4.89
C THR A 36 12.17 -60.10 -6.21
N THR A 37 11.32 -60.45 -7.17
CA THR A 37 11.24 -59.74 -8.45
C THR A 37 10.69 -58.33 -8.26
N VAL A 38 11.42 -57.32 -8.73
CA VAL A 38 11.04 -55.90 -8.69
C VAL A 38 11.09 -55.30 -10.10
N SER A 39 10.21 -54.32 -10.38
CA SER A 39 10.27 -53.53 -11.61
C SER A 39 11.37 -52.46 -11.49
N GLY A 40 12.28 -52.44 -12.47
CA GLY A 40 13.47 -51.60 -12.48
C GLY A 40 14.73 -52.40 -12.80
N ARG A 41 15.87 -51.69 -12.87
CA ARG A 41 17.20 -52.29 -13.05
C ARG A 41 18.15 -51.78 -11.96
N PHE A 42 18.93 -52.68 -11.37
CA PHE A 42 20.02 -52.28 -10.48
C PHE A 42 21.20 -51.79 -11.32
N LEU A 43 21.59 -50.54 -11.11
CA LEU A 43 22.65 -49.85 -11.84
C LEU A 43 23.79 -49.46 -10.91
N SER A 44 25.00 -49.31 -11.43
CA SER A 44 26.08 -48.69 -10.67
C SER A 44 25.68 -47.26 -10.25
N ASN A 45 26.37 -46.70 -9.25
CA ASN A 45 26.02 -45.37 -8.74
C ASN A 45 26.22 -44.27 -9.80
N GLU A 46 27.11 -44.47 -10.78
CA GLU A 46 27.31 -43.55 -11.90
C GLU A 46 26.18 -43.67 -12.94
N GLU A 47 25.87 -44.89 -13.39
CA GLU A 47 24.76 -45.15 -14.33
C GLU A 47 23.41 -44.69 -13.77
N TRP A 48 23.16 -44.91 -12.47
CA TRP A 48 21.93 -44.46 -11.81
C TRP A 48 21.80 -42.93 -11.83
N LYS A 49 22.90 -42.19 -11.63
CA LYS A 49 22.91 -40.73 -11.73
C LYS A 49 22.67 -40.26 -13.15
N THR A 50 23.24 -40.94 -14.16
CA THR A 50 23.00 -40.64 -15.57
C THR A 50 21.52 -40.79 -15.92
N HIS A 51 20.91 -41.92 -15.53
CA HIS A 51 19.48 -42.16 -15.76
C HIS A 51 18.57 -41.12 -15.06
N GLN A 52 18.90 -40.72 -13.83
CA GLN A 52 18.17 -39.66 -13.12
C GLN A 52 18.23 -38.32 -13.85
N ARG A 53 19.38 -37.95 -14.43
CA ARG A 53 19.51 -36.70 -15.21
C ARG A 53 18.71 -36.76 -16.51
N GLU A 54 18.75 -37.88 -17.22
CA GLU A 54 17.98 -38.06 -18.47
C GLU A 54 16.47 -38.01 -18.21
N GLU A 55 16.00 -38.62 -17.12
CA GLU A 55 14.59 -38.57 -16.73
C GLU A 55 14.14 -37.15 -16.35
N GLN A 56 14.98 -36.41 -15.61
CA GLN A 56 14.73 -34.99 -15.32
C GLN A 56 14.67 -34.14 -16.59
N LEU A 57 15.57 -34.38 -17.56
CA LEU A 57 15.58 -33.66 -18.84
C LEU A 57 14.31 -33.97 -19.66
N ARG A 58 13.86 -35.24 -19.68
CA ARG A 58 12.60 -35.62 -20.33
C ARG A 58 11.40 -34.94 -19.67
N ALA A 59 11.34 -34.92 -18.34
CA ALA A 59 10.26 -34.25 -17.61
C ALA A 59 10.18 -32.74 -17.94
N GLN A 60 11.33 -32.07 -18.05
CA GLN A 60 11.40 -30.67 -18.45
C GLN A 60 10.92 -30.44 -19.89
N LEU A 61 11.29 -31.31 -20.83
CA LEU A 61 10.82 -31.24 -22.22
C LEU A 61 9.31 -31.48 -22.34
N THR A 62 8.76 -32.44 -21.58
CA THR A 62 7.31 -32.69 -21.55
C THR A 62 6.53 -31.51 -20.93
N ALA A 63 7.08 -30.86 -19.90
CA ALA A 63 6.50 -29.65 -19.32
C ALA A 63 6.48 -28.47 -20.32
N HIS A 64 7.52 -28.33 -21.15
CA HIS A 64 7.55 -27.30 -22.19
C HIS A 64 6.52 -27.52 -23.31
N HIS A 65 6.25 -28.77 -23.68
CA HIS A 65 5.24 -29.09 -24.70
C HIS A 65 3.80 -28.93 -24.22
N THR A 66 3.54 -29.11 -22.92
CA THR A 66 2.18 -28.97 -22.37
C THR A 66 1.72 -27.52 -22.23
N HIS A 67 2.66 -26.56 -22.16
CA HIS A 67 2.36 -25.13 -22.13
C HIS A 67 2.27 -24.44 -23.50
N SER A 68 2.57 -25.14 -24.60
CA SER A 68 2.52 -24.59 -25.96
C SER A 68 1.33 -25.11 -26.79
N LYS A 69 0.11 -25.17 -26.21
CA LYS A 69 -1.10 -25.36 -27.02
C LYS A 69 -1.47 -24.04 -27.69
N PRO A 70 -1.68 -23.99 -29.02
CA PRO A 70 -2.07 -22.78 -29.72
C PRO A 70 -3.52 -22.38 -29.36
N ASN A 71 -3.70 -21.10 -29.04
CA ASN A 71 -5.00 -20.46 -28.92
C ASN A 71 -5.80 -20.68 -30.21
N THR A 72 -6.94 -21.36 -30.10
CA THR A 72 -7.94 -21.43 -31.16
C THR A 72 -8.67 -20.09 -31.23
N PRO A 73 -8.87 -19.49 -32.42
CA PRO A 73 -9.60 -18.23 -32.53
C PRO A 73 -11.10 -18.43 -32.27
N ASN A 74 -11.67 -17.56 -31.45
CA ASN A 74 -13.09 -17.52 -31.11
C ASN A 74 -13.97 -17.46 -32.35
N ALA A 75 -14.88 -18.43 -32.46
CA ALA A 75 -16.01 -18.40 -33.37
C ALA A 75 -17.04 -17.36 -32.89
N LEU A 76 -17.52 -16.52 -33.82
CA LEU A 76 -18.66 -15.62 -33.59
C LEU A 76 -19.94 -16.43 -33.29
N PRO A 77 -20.85 -15.91 -32.45
CA PRO A 77 -22.15 -16.52 -32.23
C PRO A 77 -23.08 -16.31 -33.45
N PRO A 78 -24.02 -17.24 -33.71
CA PRO A 78 -24.88 -17.18 -34.88
C PRO A 78 -26.00 -16.14 -34.73
N ALA A 79 -26.25 -15.43 -35.82
CA ALA A 79 -27.41 -14.58 -36.02
C ALA A 79 -28.71 -15.40 -35.96
N LYS A 80 -29.72 -14.87 -35.25
CA LYS A 80 -31.11 -15.32 -35.35
C LYS A 80 -31.92 -14.27 -36.13
N SER A 81 -32.29 -14.61 -37.36
CA SER A 81 -33.56 -14.20 -37.99
C SER A 81 -34.67 -15.10 -37.41
N THR A 82 -35.96 -14.75 -37.28
CA THR A 82 -36.90 -14.22 -38.29
C THR A 82 -38.27 -13.92 -37.61
N LEU A 83 -39.13 -13.15 -38.31
CA LEU A 83 -40.61 -12.99 -38.21
C LEU A 83 -41.09 -11.91 -37.23
N VAL A 84 -41.54 -10.72 -37.65
CA VAL A 84 -42.68 -10.34 -38.54
C VAL A 84 -44.02 -10.92 -38.09
N ALA A 85 -44.77 -10.09 -37.34
CA ALA A 85 -46.23 -10.01 -37.41
C ALA A 85 -46.66 -8.58 -37.08
N THR A 86 -47.55 -8.07 -37.91
CA THR A 86 -48.13 -6.73 -38.03
C THR A 86 -49.03 -6.32 -36.86
N GLY A 87 -49.10 -5.02 -36.57
CA GLY A 87 -50.13 -4.41 -35.73
C GLY A 87 -49.94 -2.91 -35.57
N GLU A 88 -50.64 -2.14 -36.38
CA GLU A 88 -50.73 -0.68 -36.39
C GLU A 88 -51.24 -0.11 -35.05
N SER A 89 -50.75 1.06 -34.64
CA SER A 89 -51.58 2.23 -34.25
C SER A 89 -50.70 3.42 -33.83
N GLN A 90 -51.19 4.60 -34.25
CA GLN A 90 -50.55 5.91 -34.28
C GLN A 90 -50.44 6.59 -32.90
N SER A 91 -49.42 7.43 -32.71
CA SER A 91 -49.60 8.86 -32.41
C SER A 91 -48.25 9.58 -32.23
N SER A 92 -48.05 10.56 -33.11
CA SER A 92 -47.07 11.64 -33.11
C SER A 92 -47.09 12.52 -31.87
N ILE A 93 -45.94 13.13 -31.51
CA ILE A 93 -45.77 14.57 -31.27
C ILE A 93 -44.28 14.92 -31.37
N ASN A 94 -44.01 15.97 -32.14
CA ASN A 94 -42.71 16.44 -32.63
C ASN A 94 -41.85 17.12 -31.56
N SER A 95 -40.54 16.93 -31.71
CA SER A 95 -39.46 17.76 -31.19
C SER A 95 -39.04 18.74 -32.29
N ASP A 96 -39.02 20.04 -31.99
CA ASP A 96 -38.35 21.04 -32.83
C ASP A 96 -37.45 21.92 -31.95
N ASP A 97 -36.16 21.76 -32.19
CA ASP A 97 -35.09 22.73 -31.97
C ASP A 97 -34.86 23.40 -33.35
N PRO A 98 -34.49 24.69 -33.42
CA PRO A 98 -33.33 24.93 -34.27
C PRO A 98 -32.39 26.05 -33.81
N SER A 99 -31.13 25.79 -34.14
CA SER A 99 -30.04 26.73 -34.27
C SER A 99 -29.91 27.24 -35.72
N SER A 100 -29.35 28.44 -35.89
CA SER A 100 -28.59 29.00 -37.06
C SER A 100 -28.89 30.51 -37.19
N THR A 101 -27.91 31.39 -36.92
CA THR A 101 -26.94 31.98 -37.87
C THR A 101 -27.55 32.54 -39.15
N SER A 102 -27.46 33.86 -39.32
CA SER A 102 -26.65 34.56 -40.33
C SER A 102 -27.34 35.77 -40.98
N GLU A 103 -26.54 36.83 -41.07
CA GLU A 103 -26.43 37.76 -42.20
C GLU A 103 -27.47 38.88 -42.42
N THR A 104 -26.89 40.07 -42.23
CA THR A 104 -27.15 41.38 -42.79
C THR A 104 -27.49 41.39 -44.28
N SER A 105 -28.56 42.08 -44.67
CA SER A 105 -28.58 42.87 -45.90
C SER A 105 -29.51 44.08 -45.77
N GLU A 106 -29.00 45.22 -46.24
CA GLU A 106 -29.68 46.49 -46.37
C GLU A 106 -30.65 46.44 -47.56
N THR A 107 -31.82 47.05 -47.44
CA THR A 107 -32.44 47.80 -48.56
C THR A 107 -33.53 48.73 -48.05
N ALA A 108 -33.53 49.93 -48.63
CA ALA A 108 -34.37 51.06 -48.30
C ALA A 108 -35.85 50.83 -48.61
N GLY A 109 -36.71 51.38 -47.76
CA GLY A 109 -38.15 51.46 -47.95
C GLY A 109 -38.72 52.61 -47.13
N ASP A 110 -38.82 53.76 -47.79
CA ASP A 110 -39.36 55.02 -47.28
C ASP A 110 -40.90 54.95 -47.22
N CYS A 111 -41.50 55.25 -46.07
CA CYS A 111 -42.91 55.64 -45.93
C CYS A 111 -43.13 56.30 -44.58
N SER A 112 -43.16 57.63 -44.60
CA SER A 112 -43.69 58.46 -43.52
C SER A 112 -45.23 58.36 -43.47
N VAL A 113 -45.81 58.31 -42.26
CA VAL A 113 -46.98 59.11 -41.80
C VAL A 113 -47.40 58.64 -40.39
N GLY A 114 -47.44 59.57 -39.44
CA GLY A 114 -48.55 59.65 -38.48
C GLY A 114 -48.32 59.25 -37.01
N GLY A 115 -47.97 60.24 -36.17
CA GLY A 115 -48.63 60.42 -34.87
C GLY A 115 -48.00 59.77 -33.61
N GLY A 116 -47.54 60.61 -32.66
CA GLY A 116 -47.36 60.19 -31.26
C GLY A 116 -46.09 60.66 -30.54
N LEU A 117 -45.73 61.94 -30.63
CA LEU A 117 -44.76 62.54 -29.69
C LEU A 117 -45.43 62.76 -28.33
N GLY A 118 -45.04 61.95 -27.34
CA GLY A 118 -45.37 62.24 -25.94
C GLY A 118 -45.20 61.07 -24.99
N SER A 119 -43.97 60.68 -24.64
CA SER A 119 -43.59 60.05 -23.34
C SER A 119 -42.19 59.40 -23.38
N LYS A 120 -41.12 60.20 -23.46
CA LYS A 120 -39.72 59.69 -23.32
C LYS A 120 -38.96 60.23 -22.09
N THR A 121 -39.55 61.10 -21.29
CA THR A 121 -38.89 61.71 -20.11
C THR A 121 -39.19 61.00 -18.77
N MET A 122 -40.21 60.12 -18.72
CA MET A 122 -40.55 59.35 -17.50
C MET A 122 -39.59 58.17 -17.24
N GLY A 123 -39.04 57.54 -18.30
CA GLY A 123 -38.17 56.37 -18.18
C GLY A 123 -36.84 56.66 -17.47
N ALA A 124 -36.19 57.79 -17.79
CA ALA A 124 -34.90 58.16 -17.21
C ALA A 124 -34.98 58.47 -15.70
N LYS A 125 -36.07 59.12 -15.25
CA LYS A 125 -36.30 59.39 -13.82
C LYS A 125 -36.55 58.09 -13.04
N LYS A 126 -37.35 57.18 -13.60
CA LYS A 126 -37.64 55.87 -13.00
C LYS A 126 -36.37 55.01 -12.91
N LEU A 127 -35.54 54.99 -13.95
CA LEU A 127 -34.26 54.26 -13.94
C LEU A 127 -33.28 54.82 -12.90
N LYS A 128 -33.10 56.14 -12.84
CA LYS A 128 -32.26 56.79 -11.81
C LYS A 128 -32.72 56.42 -10.39
N SER A 129 -34.04 56.45 -10.13
CA SER A 129 -34.58 56.07 -8.82
C SER A 129 -34.32 54.61 -8.45
N ARG A 130 -34.38 53.69 -9.43
CA ARG A 130 -34.08 52.26 -9.25
C ARG A 130 -32.60 52.03 -8.96
N VAL A 131 -31.71 52.65 -9.74
CA VAL A 131 -30.26 52.61 -9.51
C VAL A 131 -29.92 53.13 -8.11
N THR A 132 -30.45 54.28 -7.70
CA THR A 132 -30.23 54.82 -6.35
C THR A 132 -30.73 53.87 -5.25
N ARG A 133 -31.85 53.17 -5.47
CA ARG A 133 -32.36 52.16 -4.53
C ARG A 133 -31.41 50.96 -4.43
N SER A 134 -30.98 50.39 -5.55
CA SER A 134 -30.02 49.27 -5.57
C SER A 134 -28.69 49.66 -4.91
N THR A 135 -28.15 50.84 -5.21
CA THR A 135 -26.93 51.36 -4.55
C THR A 135 -27.10 51.48 -3.05
N LYS A 136 -28.21 52.05 -2.56
CA LYS A 136 -28.48 52.17 -1.12
C LYS A 136 -28.62 50.81 -0.44
N SER A 137 -29.27 49.84 -1.09
CA SER A 137 -29.37 48.47 -0.56
C SER A 137 -27.98 47.82 -0.43
N LEU A 138 -27.14 47.91 -1.46
CA LEU A 138 -25.78 47.37 -1.43
C LEU A 138 -24.90 48.02 -0.36
N LEU A 139 -24.97 49.34 -0.21
CA LEU A 139 -24.23 50.06 0.84
C LEU A 139 -24.67 49.62 2.24
N ARG A 140 -25.95 49.34 2.45
CA ARG A 140 -26.44 48.77 3.73
C ARG A 140 -25.86 47.40 3.97
N GLU A 141 -25.90 46.48 3.00
CA GLU A 141 -25.31 45.15 3.15
C GLU A 141 -23.80 45.22 3.40
N GLN A 142 -23.10 46.16 2.74
CA GLN A 142 -21.68 46.41 2.97
C GLN A 142 -21.37 46.86 4.40
N GLU A 143 -22.22 47.73 4.99
CA GLU A 143 -22.09 48.19 6.37
C GLU A 143 -22.36 47.06 7.37
N TRP A 144 -23.39 46.24 7.13
CA TRP A 144 -23.71 45.07 7.94
C TRP A 144 -22.56 44.06 7.96
N LEU A 145 -21.99 43.73 6.81
CA LEU A 145 -20.80 42.86 6.74
C LEU A 145 -19.63 43.45 7.54
N HIS A 146 -19.44 44.77 7.52
CA HIS A 146 -18.39 45.40 8.30
C HIS A 146 -18.59 45.29 9.81
N ARG A 147 -19.84 45.30 10.28
CA ARG A 147 -20.19 45.09 11.69
C ARG A 147 -20.09 43.62 12.08
N GLY A 148 -20.59 42.71 11.23
CA GLY A 148 -20.55 41.26 11.46
C GLY A 148 -19.12 40.69 11.52
N LEU A 149 -18.20 41.20 10.70
CA LEU A 149 -16.78 40.81 10.69
C LEU A 149 -16.04 41.08 12.01
N LYS A 150 -16.63 41.82 12.96
CA LYS A 150 -16.05 42.07 14.29
C LYS A 150 -16.41 41.01 15.33
N LEU A 151 -17.24 40.03 15.00
CA LEU A 151 -17.56 38.93 15.91
C LEU A 151 -16.29 38.08 16.12
N ASN A 152 -15.67 38.28 17.29
CA ASN A 152 -14.50 37.52 17.72
C ASN A 152 -15.00 36.23 18.38
N MET A 153 -15.39 35.27 17.55
CA MET A 153 -15.91 33.99 18.02
C MET A 153 -14.77 33.10 18.53
N ASP A 154 -14.92 32.54 19.73
CA ASP A 154 -14.02 31.48 20.21
C ASP A 154 -14.40 30.15 19.58
N LEU A 155 -13.64 29.74 18.57
CA LEU A 155 -13.88 28.52 17.81
C LEU A 155 -13.08 27.33 18.35
N SER A 156 -12.41 27.46 19.50
CA SER A 156 -11.62 26.36 20.08
C SER A 156 -12.50 25.21 20.61
N HIS A 157 -13.79 25.50 20.85
CA HIS A 157 -14.77 24.59 21.41
C HIS A 157 -15.73 23.96 20.39
N LEU A 158 -15.54 24.19 19.08
CA LEU A 158 -16.46 23.64 18.07
C LEU A 158 -16.57 22.11 18.17
N GLN A 159 -17.78 21.60 18.31
CA GLN A 159 -18.04 20.16 18.29
C GLN A 159 -18.44 19.71 16.88
N PHE A 160 -17.73 18.74 16.32
CA PHE A 160 -18.06 18.23 15.00
C PHE A 160 -19.03 17.04 15.06
N LEU A 161 -19.91 16.92 14.06
CA LEU A 161 -20.90 15.84 13.94
C LEU A 161 -20.22 14.47 13.95
N ILE A 162 -19.11 14.37 13.22
CA ILE A 162 -18.20 13.23 13.27
C ILE A 162 -17.00 13.68 14.05
N ARG A 163 -16.70 12.95 15.13
CA ARG A 163 -15.53 13.28 15.95
C ARG A 163 -14.26 13.10 15.11
N PRO A 164 -13.25 13.97 15.25
CA PRO A 164 -11.97 13.78 14.60
C PRO A 164 -11.36 12.44 15.02
N SER A 165 -11.51 11.41 14.17
CA SER A 165 -10.70 10.21 14.18
C SER A 165 -9.53 10.45 13.22
N ASN A 166 -8.39 9.78 13.44
CA ASN A 166 -7.21 9.90 12.58
C ASN A 166 -7.39 9.30 11.18
N GLU A 167 -8.61 8.89 10.78
CA GLU A 167 -8.82 8.27 9.48
C GLU A 167 -8.66 9.30 8.36
N ASN A 168 -7.66 9.02 7.51
CA ASN A 168 -7.29 9.77 6.30
C ASN A 168 -8.39 9.80 5.22
N THR A 169 -9.58 9.28 5.50
CA THR A 169 -10.76 9.70 4.76
C THR A 169 -11.04 11.15 5.13
N ARG A 170 -10.67 12.06 4.23
CA ARG A 170 -11.38 13.33 4.08
C ARG A 170 -12.47 13.09 3.03
N PRO A 171 -13.67 12.58 3.36
CA PRO A 171 -14.75 12.66 2.42
C PRO A 171 -15.16 14.14 2.37
N GLU A 172 -15.35 14.65 1.16
CA GLU A 172 -15.94 15.96 0.93
C GLU A 172 -17.29 16.02 1.66
N GLY A 173 -17.38 16.79 2.75
CA GLY A 173 -18.59 16.90 3.59
C GLY A 173 -18.39 16.85 5.11
N HIS A 174 -17.21 16.45 5.62
CA HIS A 174 -17.03 16.08 7.04
C HIS A 174 -16.64 17.21 8.01
N LEU A 175 -16.49 18.46 7.56
CA LEU A 175 -16.35 19.62 8.46
C LEU A 175 -17.72 20.16 8.95
N SER A 176 -18.69 19.25 9.03
CA SER A 176 -20.03 19.54 9.51
C SER A 176 -20.00 19.64 11.03
N VAL A 177 -20.29 20.84 11.51
CA VAL A 177 -20.38 21.17 12.92
C VAL A 177 -21.70 20.57 13.44
N SER A 178 -21.67 19.95 14.62
CA SER A 178 -22.85 19.28 15.19
C SER A 178 -23.93 20.30 15.54
N PRO A 179 -25.14 20.23 14.96
CA PRO A 179 -26.22 21.15 15.32
C PRO A 179 -26.80 20.89 16.72
N ALA A 180 -26.50 19.72 17.30
CA ALA A 180 -26.99 19.34 18.62
C ALA A 180 -26.18 19.96 19.78
N ALA A 181 -25.00 20.53 19.51
CA ALA A 181 -24.16 21.14 20.53
C ALA A 181 -24.42 22.64 20.63
N GLU A 182 -24.85 23.09 21.80
CA GLU A 182 -25.18 24.50 22.08
C GLU A 182 -24.00 25.44 21.82
N GLU A 183 -22.77 24.98 22.09
CA GLU A 183 -21.50 25.68 21.84
C GLU A 183 -21.28 26.02 20.35
N ASN A 184 -21.96 25.31 19.44
CA ASN A 184 -21.86 25.55 18.01
C ASN A 184 -22.91 26.54 17.48
N GLN A 185 -23.91 26.89 18.28
CA GLN A 185 -25.09 27.60 17.80
C GLN A 185 -24.71 28.96 17.20
N GLU A 186 -23.83 29.71 17.87
CA GLU A 186 -23.34 31.00 17.38
C GLU A 186 -22.68 30.86 16.00
N PHE A 187 -21.89 29.79 15.79
CA PHE A 187 -21.19 29.55 14.53
C PHE A 187 -22.15 29.19 13.40
N ILE A 188 -23.13 28.34 13.71
CA ILE A 188 -24.17 27.90 12.77
C ILE A 188 -25.01 29.11 12.37
N ASP A 189 -25.44 29.93 13.32
CA ASP A 189 -26.23 31.13 13.10
C ASP A 189 -25.47 32.14 12.25
N TYR A 190 -24.19 32.36 12.52
CA TYR A 190 -23.36 33.26 11.72
C TYR A 190 -23.16 32.76 10.28
N THR A 191 -22.94 31.45 10.11
CA THR A 191 -22.82 30.84 8.77
C THR A 191 -24.14 30.95 7.99
N ALA A 192 -25.27 30.67 8.64
CA ALA A 192 -26.59 30.80 8.05
C ALA A 192 -26.91 32.27 7.70
N TRP A 193 -26.53 33.21 8.56
CA TRP A 193 -26.65 34.64 8.31
C TRP A 193 -25.84 35.06 7.08
N LEU A 194 -24.58 34.64 6.95
CA LEU A 194 -23.75 34.94 5.77
C LEU A 194 -24.37 34.41 4.47
N LEU A 195 -24.87 33.17 4.49
CA LEU A 195 -25.54 32.58 3.33
C LEU A 195 -26.80 33.36 2.94
N GLN A 196 -27.60 33.78 3.94
CA GLN A 196 -28.77 34.62 3.70
C GLN A 196 -28.37 35.98 3.11
N ARG A 197 -27.28 36.59 3.58
CA ARG A 197 -26.76 37.86 3.05
C ARG A 197 -26.26 37.72 1.61
N ARG A 198 -25.58 36.62 1.29
CA ARG A 198 -25.16 36.29 -0.08
C ARG A 198 -26.34 36.32 -1.03
N HIS A 199 -27.40 35.58 -0.71
CA HIS A 199 -28.62 35.54 -1.53
C HIS A 199 -29.31 36.91 -1.63
N ALA A 200 -29.32 37.69 -0.55
CA ALA A 200 -29.88 39.05 -0.58
C ALA A 200 -29.11 39.97 -1.55
N VAL A 201 -27.78 39.87 -1.61
CA VAL A 201 -26.94 40.65 -2.54
C VAL A 201 -27.05 40.14 -3.98
N GLU A 202 -27.12 38.82 -4.18
CA GLU A 202 -27.34 38.20 -5.48
C GLU A 202 -28.70 38.61 -6.08
N ALA A 203 -29.73 38.81 -5.26
CA ALA A 203 -31.06 39.23 -5.70
C ALA A 203 -31.18 40.72 -6.10
N ILE A 204 -30.16 41.55 -5.84
CA ILE A 204 -30.18 42.98 -6.21
C ILE A 204 -29.87 43.12 -7.70
N ASP A 205 -30.84 43.60 -8.48
CA ASP A 205 -30.68 43.91 -9.90
C ASP A 205 -29.79 45.16 -10.10
N SER A 206 -28.79 45.03 -10.97
CA SER A 206 -27.87 46.12 -11.33
C SER A 206 -28.44 47.06 -12.39
N HIS A 207 -29.53 46.69 -13.07
CA HIS A 207 -30.18 47.48 -14.12
C HIS A 207 -29.19 47.96 -15.19
N SER A 208 -28.21 47.12 -15.55
CA SER A 208 -27.11 47.42 -16.48
C SER A 208 -26.24 48.62 -16.07
N ASN A 209 -26.28 49.04 -14.81
CA ASN A 209 -25.43 50.10 -14.28
C ASN A 209 -24.10 49.53 -13.78
N GLN A 210 -23.00 49.89 -14.44
CA GLN A 210 -21.67 49.38 -14.11
C GLN A 210 -21.24 49.69 -12.66
N THR A 211 -21.63 50.85 -12.11
CA THR A 211 -21.28 51.22 -10.73
C THR A 211 -22.00 50.32 -9.72
N VAL A 212 -23.27 49.99 -9.96
CA VAL A 212 -24.04 49.06 -9.11
C VAL A 212 -23.48 47.65 -9.21
N GLU A 213 -23.14 47.20 -10.42
CA GLU A 213 -22.54 45.89 -10.67
C GLU A 213 -21.17 45.74 -9.97
N ASN A 214 -20.29 46.75 -10.10
CA ASN A 214 -18.99 46.77 -9.43
C ASN A 214 -19.15 46.72 -7.90
N LEU A 215 -20.12 47.47 -7.34
CA LEU A 215 -20.40 47.46 -5.91
C LEU A 215 -20.94 46.10 -5.45
N ARG A 216 -21.87 45.51 -6.21
CA ARG A 216 -22.42 44.16 -5.94
C ARG A 216 -21.31 43.12 -5.91
N ASN A 217 -20.44 43.11 -6.92
CA ASN A 217 -19.30 42.19 -7.00
C ASN A 217 -18.31 42.41 -5.85
N SER A 218 -18.08 43.66 -5.43
CA SER A 218 -17.25 43.96 -4.25
C SER A 218 -17.85 43.39 -2.96
N VAL A 219 -19.16 43.52 -2.76
CA VAL A 219 -19.85 42.96 -1.59
C VAL A 219 -19.82 41.42 -1.62
N LEU A 220 -20.11 40.80 -2.76
CA LEU A 220 -20.04 39.33 -2.92
C LEU A 220 -18.64 38.79 -2.66
N ALA A 221 -17.60 39.45 -3.17
CA ALA A 221 -16.21 39.06 -2.90
C ALA A 221 -15.88 39.08 -1.39
N ARG A 222 -16.44 40.04 -0.63
CA ARG A 222 -16.27 40.08 0.83
C ARG A 222 -17.01 38.95 1.53
N VAL A 223 -18.23 38.62 1.12
CA VAL A 223 -18.98 37.47 1.66
C VAL A 223 -18.20 36.17 1.41
N TYR A 224 -17.74 35.97 0.18
CA TYR A 224 -16.94 34.80 -0.18
C TYR A 224 -15.65 34.68 0.63
N ASN A 225 -14.90 35.78 0.81
CA ASN A 225 -13.70 35.77 1.62
C ASN A 225 -13.99 35.38 3.08
N GLU A 226 -15.14 35.78 3.61
CA GLU A 226 -15.56 35.43 4.96
C GLU A 226 -16.00 33.96 5.06
N GLU A 227 -16.74 33.44 4.08
CA GLU A 227 -17.05 32.00 3.98
C GLU A 227 -15.75 31.17 3.98
N MET A 228 -14.76 31.58 3.17
CA MET A 228 -13.45 30.93 3.11
C MET A 228 -12.67 31.03 4.43
N ARG A 229 -12.78 32.15 5.15
CA ARG A 229 -12.22 32.32 6.50
C ARG A 229 -12.83 31.32 7.47
N LEU A 230 -14.16 31.19 7.48
CA LEU A 230 -14.86 30.24 8.36
C LEU A 230 -14.52 28.78 8.03
N ILE A 231 -14.45 28.41 6.75
CA ILE A 231 -14.01 27.07 6.31
C ILE A 231 -12.59 26.79 6.79
N SER A 232 -11.69 27.76 6.65
CA SER A 232 -10.30 27.65 7.10
C SER A 232 -10.21 27.48 8.62
N LEU A 233 -11.01 28.24 9.38
CA LEU A 233 -11.06 28.14 10.83
C LEU A 233 -11.60 26.78 11.30
N LYS A 234 -12.70 26.29 10.71
CA LYS A 234 -13.20 24.93 10.98
C LYS A 234 -12.10 23.88 10.81
N LYS A 235 -11.34 23.97 9.72
CA LYS A 235 -10.25 23.05 9.41
C LYS A 235 -9.13 23.13 10.46
N VAL A 236 -8.72 24.35 10.85
CA VAL A 236 -7.70 24.53 11.88
C VAL A 236 -8.15 23.96 13.23
N THR A 237 -9.39 24.22 13.66
CA THR A 237 -9.92 23.66 14.91
C THR A 237 -10.00 22.13 14.84
N TRP A 238 -10.48 21.58 13.73
CA TRP A 238 -10.50 20.13 13.51
C TRP A 238 -9.11 19.52 13.68
N ASP A 239 -8.11 20.07 12.98
CA ASP A 239 -6.73 19.59 13.02
C ASP A 239 -6.13 19.72 14.43
N GLN A 240 -6.48 20.78 15.19
CA GLN A 240 -6.05 20.94 16.58
C GLN A 240 -6.68 19.89 17.52
N GLN A 241 -7.98 19.63 17.38
CA GLN A 241 -8.66 18.61 18.18
C GLN A 241 -8.16 17.20 17.87
N ALA A 242 -7.91 16.90 16.59
CA ALA A 242 -7.27 15.66 16.16
C ALA A 242 -5.88 15.48 16.83
N LYS A 243 -5.03 16.52 16.80
CA LYS A 243 -3.70 16.50 17.44
C LYS A 243 -3.76 16.31 18.95
N ARG A 244 -4.73 16.90 19.66
CA ARG A 244 -4.88 16.72 21.11
C ARG A 244 -5.23 15.28 21.50
N LYS A 245 -5.98 14.56 20.66
CA LYS A 245 -6.33 13.15 20.88
C LYS A 245 -5.33 12.16 20.28
N ALA A 246 -4.48 12.61 19.36
CA ALA A 246 -3.44 11.82 18.73
C ALA A 246 -2.55 11.04 19.72
N PRO A 247 -2.02 11.59 20.84
CA PRO A 247 -1.12 10.82 21.71
C PRO A 247 -1.76 9.60 22.38
N GLU A 248 -3.09 9.59 22.58
CA GLU A 248 -3.80 8.45 23.16
C GLU A 248 -4.10 7.36 22.11
N LEU A 249 -4.35 7.75 20.86
CA LEU A 249 -4.56 6.85 19.73
C LEU A 249 -3.27 6.41 19.02
N GLU A 250 -2.21 7.20 18.99
CA GLU A 250 -0.90 6.86 18.41
C GLU A 250 -0.29 5.63 19.10
N ASN A 251 -0.58 5.44 20.39
CA ASN A 251 -0.19 4.21 21.09
C ASN A 251 -0.98 2.97 20.65
N LYS A 252 -2.13 3.14 19.97
CA LYS A 252 -3.05 2.05 19.58
C LYS A 252 -3.19 1.85 18.06
N ALA A 253 -2.94 2.86 17.24
CA ALA A 253 -3.11 2.82 15.79
C ALA A 253 -1.75 2.81 15.05
N VAL A 254 -1.72 2.20 13.87
CA VAL A 254 -0.54 2.14 12.99
C VAL A 254 -0.81 2.98 11.75
N ASN A 255 0.12 3.87 11.39
CA ASN A 255 -0.03 4.63 10.16
C ASN A 255 0.32 3.78 8.94
N THR A 256 -0.71 3.29 8.27
CA THR A 256 -0.60 2.43 7.08
C THR A 256 -0.68 3.19 5.76
N SER A 257 -0.82 4.52 5.78
CA SER A 257 -0.98 5.33 4.56
C SER A 257 0.17 5.15 3.55
N LYS A 258 1.38 4.85 4.05
CA LYS A 258 2.57 4.55 3.23
C LYS A 258 2.45 3.27 2.39
N TYR A 259 1.58 2.33 2.79
CA TYR A 259 1.36 1.07 2.09
C TYR A 259 0.19 1.17 1.10
N LEU A 260 -0.82 1.99 1.42
CA LEU A 260 -2.02 2.17 0.59
C LEU A 260 -1.83 3.17 -0.56
N ARG A 261 -0.81 4.04 -0.48
CA ARG A 261 -0.48 5.01 -1.53
C ARG A 261 0.73 4.53 -2.31
N SER A 262 0.59 4.43 -3.63
CA SER A 262 1.74 4.15 -4.50
C SER A 262 2.79 5.26 -4.34
N PRO A 263 4.06 4.93 -4.03
CA PRO A 263 5.14 5.91 -3.96
C PRO A 263 5.44 6.55 -5.32
N PHE A 264 4.88 6.02 -6.40
CA PHE A 264 5.10 6.47 -7.78
C PHE A 264 3.97 7.34 -8.34
N ARG A 265 2.89 7.59 -7.58
CA ARG A 265 1.69 8.29 -8.10
C ARG A 265 2.00 9.67 -8.69
N ASP A 266 2.89 10.41 -8.04
CA ASP A 266 3.25 11.78 -8.42
C ASP A 266 4.61 11.84 -9.16
N MET A 267 5.18 10.69 -9.52
CA MET A 267 6.51 10.58 -10.11
C MET A 267 6.43 10.45 -11.64
N HIS A 268 7.36 11.09 -12.36
CA HIS A 268 7.46 10.94 -13.80
C HIS A 268 7.75 9.47 -14.19
N LEU A 269 7.07 8.96 -15.22
CA LEU A 269 7.10 7.54 -15.61
C LEU A 269 8.52 7.02 -15.88
N THR A 270 9.38 7.82 -16.52
CA THR A 270 10.80 7.46 -16.75
C THR A 270 11.55 7.24 -15.45
N CYS A 271 11.34 8.09 -14.44
CA CYS A 271 12.01 7.94 -13.15
C CYS A 271 11.51 6.69 -12.41
N ALA A 272 10.18 6.49 -12.40
CA ALA A 272 9.58 5.28 -11.84
C ALA A 272 10.11 4.00 -12.52
N ALA A 273 10.22 3.99 -13.85
CA ALA A 273 10.77 2.86 -14.61
C ALA A 273 12.24 2.57 -14.25
N CYS A 274 13.08 3.59 -14.14
CA CYS A 274 14.47 3.43 -13.69
C CYS A 274 14.54 2.85 -12.26
N ILE A 275 13.73 3.37 -11.34
CA ILE A 275 13.69 2.90 -9.95
C ILE A 275 13.23 1.44 -9.88
N LEU A 276 12.16 1.08 -10.59
CA LEU A 276 11.63 -0.29 -10.63
C LEU A 276 12.63 -1.26 -11.26
N MET A 277 13.31 -0.85 -12.33
CA MET A 277 14.35 -1.67 -12.96
C MET A 277 15.50 -1.93 -11.98
N VAL A 278 16.01 -0.92 -11.29
CA VAL A 278 17.08 -1.11 -10.30
C VAL A 278 16.60 -1.92 -9.10
N ALA A 279 15.35 -1.74 -8.67
CA ALA A 279 14.75 -2.58 -7.63
C ALA A 279 14.66 -4.06 -8.07
N ALA A 280 14.30 -4.33 -9.33
CA ALA A 280 14.28 -5.67 -9.89
C ALA A 280 15.70 -6.28 -9.98
N LEU A 281 16.68 -5.51 -10.42
CA LEU A 281 18.09 -5.95 -10.44
C LEU A 281 18.59 -6.30 -9.03
N TYR A 282 18.20 -5.51 -8.03
CA TYR A 282 18.55 -5.77 -6.64
C TYR A 282 17.85 -7.01 -6.08
N LEU A 283 16.54 -7.11 -6.25
CA LEU A 283 15.72 -8.15 -5.59
C LEU A 283 15.70 -9.49 -6.34
N ILE A 284 15.56 -9.43 -7.67
CA ILE A 284 15.35 -10.62 -8.52
C ILE A 284 16.69 -11.13 -9.03
N CYS A 285 17.55 -10.23 -9.50
CA CYS A 285 18.87 -10.60 -10.00
C CYS A 285 19.94 -10.70 -8.91
N ASN A 286 19.59 -10.37 -7.65
CA ASN A 286 20.47 -10.44 -6.48
C ASN A 286 21.80 -9.68 -6.68
N LEU A 287 21.75 -8.55 -7.39
CA LEU A 287 22.93 -7.70 -7.57
C LEU A 287 23.28 -6.99 -6.27
N SER A 288 24.59 -6.77 -6.07
CA SER A 288 25.10 -6.00 -4.94
C SER A 288 24.70 -4.51 -5.05
N TRP A 289 24.82 -3.80 -3.93
CA TRP A 289 24.57 -2.36 -3.88
C TRP A 289 25.51 -1.56 -4.79
N ILE A 290 26.74 -2.05 -4.99
CA ILE A 290 27.74 -1.42 -5.85
C ILE A 290 27.30 -1.53 -7.32
N GLU A 291 26.87 -2.73 -7.74
CA GLU A 291 26.39 -2.98 -9.11
C GLU A 291 25.09 -2.21 -9.40
N CYS A 292 24.16 -2.15 -8.43
CA CYS A 292 22.95 -1.34 -8.56
C CYS A 292 23.27 0.16 -8.61
N GLY A 293 24.25 0.63 -7.82
CA GLY A 293 24.73 2.01 -7.87
C GLY A 293 25.37 2.37 -9.22
N PHE A 294 26.12 1.43 -9.81
CA PHE A 294 26.62 1.54 -11.18
C PHE A 294 25.48 1.64 -12.18
N ALA A 295 24.44 0.79 -12.09
CA ALA A 295 23.28 0.84 -12.97
C ALA A 295 22.56 2.20 -12.89
N LEU A 296 22.35 2.75 -11.69
CA LEU A 296 21.76 4.09 -11.50
C LEU A 296 22.60 5.18 -12.16
N SER A 297 23.92 5.13 -11.97
CA SER A 297 24.85 6.09 -12.56
C SER A 297 24.89 5.99 -14.09
N ALA A 298 24.85 4.77 -14.64
CA ALA A 298 24.78 4.53 -16.07
C ALA A 298 23.48 5.10 -16.67
N LEU A 299 22.32 4.87 -16.03
CA LEU A 299 21.04 5.44 -16.48
C LEU A 299 21.07 6.97 -16.50
N ARG A 300 21.60 7.60 -15.45
CA ARG A 300 21.73 9.06 -15.37
C ARG A 300 22.69 9.64 -16.42
N ALA A 301 23.67 8.85 -16.89
CA ALA A 301 24.59 9.26 -17.95
C ALA A 301 24.00 9.02 -19.35
N ILE A 302 23.35 7.88 -19.57
CA ILE A 302 22.82 7.47 -20.88
C ILE A 302 21.60 8.30 -21.26
N LEU A 303 20.71 8.63 -20.32
CA LEU A 303 19.48 9.36 -20.64
C LEU A 303 19.73 10.75 -21.24
N PRO A 304 20.60 11.62 -20.70
CA PRO A 304 20.96 12.88 -21.35
C PRO A 304 21.53 12.68 -22.75
N ILE A 305 22.42 11.70 -22.93
CA ILE A 305 23.04 11.40 -24.23
C ILE A 305 21.96 11.00 -25.23
N ALA A 306 21.08 10.06 -24.88
CA ALA A 306 19.99 9.61 -25.73
C ALA A 306 19.03 10.76 -26.09
N MET A 307 18.70 11.63 -25.14
CA MET A 307 17.84 12.79 -25.40
C MET A 307 18.52 13.82 -26.31
N SER A 308 19.83 14.03 -26.15
CA SER A 308 20.60 14.95 -27.00
C SER A 308 20.65 14.55 -28.49
N LEU A 309 20.49 13.24 -28.77
CA LEU A 309 20.43 12.73 -30.14
C LEU A 309 19.09 13.05 -30.83
N VAL A 310 18.03 13.25 -30.04
CA VAL A 310 16.68 13.57 -30.55
C VAL A 310 16.44 15.08 -30.62
N GLY A 311 17.11 15.86 -29.77
CA GLY A 311 17.01 17.33 -29.77
C GLY A 311 17.69 17.99 -28.57
N THR A 312 17.39 19.26 -28.34
CA THR A 312 17.92 19.99 -27.18
C THR A 312 17.25 19.54 -25.88
N ILE A 313 18.05 19.28 -24.85
CA ILE A 313 17.55 18.92 -23.52
C ILE A 313 16.91 20.16 -22.90
N THR A 314 15.59 20.12 -22.72
CA THR A 314 14.88 21.19 -22.01
C THR A 314 15.12 21.09 -20.50
N PRO A 315 15.02 22.20 -19.74
CA PRO A 315 15.14 22.16 -18.29
C PRO A 315 14.16 21.19 -17.61
N ALA A 316 12.96 21.03 -18.18
CA ALA A 316 11.97 20.08 -17.69
C ALA A 316 12.45 18.61 -17.80
N VAL A 317 13.06 18.24 -18.92
CA VAL A 317 13.65 16.89 -19.10
C VAL A 317 14.83 16.69 -18.17
N GLN A 318 15.69 17.70 -18.01
CA GLN A 318 16.83 17.63 -17.10
C GLN A 318 16.36 17.38 -15.65
N ASN A 319 15.31 18.08 -15.20
CA ASN A 319 14.72 17.86 -13.88
C ASN A 319 14.23 16.41 -13.67
N VAL A 320 13.67 15.77 -14.70
CA VAL A 320 13.26 14.36 -14.63
C VAL A 320 14.46 13.44 -14.46
N ILE A 321 15.55 13.67 -15.21
CA ILE A 321 16.79 12.89 -15.10
C ILE A 321 17.42 13.08 -13.73
N ASP A 322 17.43 14.32 -13.23
CA ASP A 322 17.97 14.64 -11.91
C ASP A 322 17.19 14.03 -10.75
N SER A 323 15.90 13.74 -10.97
CA SER A 323 15.05 13.03 -10.02
C SER A 323 15.37 11.55 -9.86
N ILE A 324 16.15 10.94 -10.78
CA ILE A 324 16.56 9.54 -10.68
C ILE A 324 17.55 9.38 -9.52
N PRO A 325 17.34 8.47 -8.55
CA PRO A 325 18.24 8.36 -7.40
C PRO A 325 19.68 8.03 -7.77
N ILE A 326 20.64 8.56 -7.00
CA ILE A 326 22.08 8.24 -7.13
C ILE A 326 22.45 7.02 -6.26
N ASP A 327 21.83 6.89 -5.08
CA ASP A 327 22.10 5.82 -4.12
C ASP A 327 20.96 4.78 -4.14
N ILE A 328 21.32 3.49 -4.24
CA ILE A 328 20.40 2.35 -4.14
C ILE A 328 19.57 2.38 -2.85
N ARG A 329 20.10 2.94 -1.75
CA ARG A 329 19.34 3.09 -0.49
C ARG A 329 18.11 3.97 -0.67
N THR A 330 18.20 4.97 -1.54
CA THR A 330 17.07 5.83 -1.88
C THR A 330 16.02 5.04 -2.66
N VAL A 331 16.43 4.18 -3.61
CA VAL A 331 15.51 3.25 -4.30
C VAL A 331 14.84 2.31 -3.31
N VAL A 332 15.61 1.67 -2.42
CA VAL A 332 15.08 0.78 -1.37
C VAL A 332 14.07 1.51 -0.48
N LYS A 333 14.34 2.78 -0.13
CA LYS A 333 13.42 3.60 0.67
C LYS A 333 12.17 3.99 -0.11
N LEU A 334 12.30 4.43 -1.37
CA LEU A 334 11.18 4.83 -2.23
C LEU A 334 10.25 3.66 -2.52
N CYS A 335 10.81 2.48 -2.77
CA CYS A 335 10.04 1.24 -2.97
C CYS A 335 9.54 0.64 -1.64
N ASN A 336 9.80 1.27 -0.50
CA ASN A 336 9.43 0.79 0.83
C ASN A 336 9.88 -0.67 1.11
N LEU A 337 11.08 -1.02 0.63
CA LEU A 337 11.64 -2.37 0.73
C LEU A 337 12.37 -2.62 2.06
N SER A 338 12.62 -1.57 2.84
CA SER A 338 13.20 -1.70 4.18
C SER A 338 12.08 -1.74 5.22
N PRO A 339 11.94 -2.83 5.99
CA PRO A 339 11.00 -2.85 7.09
C PRO A 339 11.36 -1.78 8.14
N PRO A 340 10.36 -1.21 8.83
CA PRO A 340 10.62 -0.41 10.02
C PRO A 340 11.15 -1.33 11.14
N VAL A 341 12.42 -1.16 11.51
CA VAL A 341 13.04 -1.90 12.61
C VAL A 341 13.49 -0.97 13.72
N ILE A 342 13.24 -1.39 14.96
CA ILE A 342 13.72 -0.75 16.18
C ILE A 342 15.02 -1.44 16.57
N PRO A 343 16.17 -0.75 16.51
CA PRO A 343 17.43 -1.35 16.89
C PRO A 343 17.58 -1.40 18.42
N TYR A 344 18.21 -2.45 18.90
CA TYR A 344 18.60 -2.66 20.29
C TYR A 344 20.08 -3.05 20.35
N VAL A 345 20.76 -2.68 21.43
CA VAL A 345 22.05 -3.25 21.80
C VAL A 345 21.80 -4.46 22.69
N ASN A 346 22.29 -5.61 22.27
CA ASN A 346 22.06 -6.86 22.97
C ASN A 346 23.35 -7.30 23.69
N CYS A 347 23.25 -7.65 24.96
CA CYS A 347 24.38 -8.20 25.71
C CYS A 347 24.79 -9.57 25.14
N PRO A 348 26.06 -9.77 24.73
CA PRO A 348 26.46 -11.04 24.12
C PRO A 348 26.43 -12.23 25.07
N ASP A 349 26.40 -12.01 26.39
CA ASP A 349 26.40 -13.07 27.40
C ASP A 349 24.98 -13.39 27.91
N CYS A 350 24.22 -12.39 28.38
CA CYS A 350 22.88 -12.59 28.96
C CYS A 350 21.72 -12.22 28.04
N PHE A 351 21.98 -11.75 26.82
CA PHE A 351 20.99 -11.37 25.81
C PHE A 351 20.02 -10.24 26.16
N PHE A 352 20.23 -9.54 27.29
CA PHE A 352 19.43 -8.37 27.64
C PHE A 352 19.56 -7.26 26.57
N CYS A 353 18.43 -6.65 26.21
CA CYS A 353 18.33 -5.64 25.15
C CYS A 353 18.20 -4.23 25.74
N TYR A 354 19.11 -3.34 25.35
CA TYR A 354 19.03 -1.89 25.61
C TYR A 354 18.49 -1.19 24.36
N PRO A 355 17.48 -0.31 24.48
CA PRO A 355 17.02 0.49 23.36
C PRO A 355 18.19 1.26 22.72
N LEU A 356 18.27 1.26 21.39
CA LEU A 356 19.20 2.10 20.65
C LEU A 356 18.41 3.23 20.01
N ASP A 357 18.13 4.26 20.80
CA ASP A 357 17.44 5.47 20.36
C ASP A 357 18.39 6.43 19.63
N SER A 358 17.89 7.62 19.28
CA SER A 358 18.68 8.68 18.64
C SER A 358 19.78 9.25 19.53
N SER A 359 19.64 9.17 20.86
CA SER A 359 20.68 9.62 21.79
C SER A 359 21.89 8.68 21.80
N ASN A 360 21.70 7.43 21.36
CA ASN A 360 22.74 6.39 21.35
C ASN A 360 23.31 6.15 22.77
N GLU A 361 22.48 6.44 23.78
CA GLU A 361 22.78 6.30 25.20
C GLU A 361 22.45 4.88 25.65
N TYR A 362 23.49 4.09 25.84
CA TYR A 362 23.43 2.78 26.48
C TYR A 362 24.73 2.57 27.26
N PRO A 363 24.71 1.79 28.35
CA PRO A 363 25.88 1.67 29.21
C PRO A 363 27.04 0.97 28.47
N ASP A 364 28.28 1.27 28.86
CA ASP A 364 29.45 0.61 28.29
C ASP A 364 29.51 -0.88 28.64
N ARG A 365 28.90 -1.25 29.76
CA ARG A 365 28.82 -2.61 30.29
C ARG A 365 27.38 -2.96 30.68
N CYS A 366 27.01 -4.21 30.52
CA CYS A 366 25.68 -4.71 30.82
C CYS A 366 25.35 -4.54 32.32
N THR A 367 24.27 -3.83 32.61
CA THR A 367 23.76 -3.60 33.96
C THR A 367 22.66 -4.58 34.37
N PHE A 368 22.23 -5.48 33.47
CA PHE A 368 21.19 -6.46 33.74
C PHE A 368 21.55 -7.35 34.94
N LYS A 369 20.55 -7.55 35.80
CA LYS A 369 20.56 -8.42 36.97
C LYS A 369 19.35 -9.35 36.88
N ASP A 370 19.57 -10.65 37.03
CA ASP A 370 18.50 -11.65 36.97
C ASP A 370 17.54 -11.50 38.17
N THR A 371 18.11 -11.20 39.34
CA THR A 371 17.37 -10.84 40.57
C THR A 371 17.95 -9.57 41.20
N LYS A 372 17.19 -8.88 42.06
CA LYS A 372 17.66 -7.66 42.75
C LYS A 372 18.97 -7.84 43.52
N SER A 373 19.20 -9.03 44.09
CA SER A 373 20.40 -9.39 44.85
C SER A 373 21.55 -9.91 43.98
N SER A 374 21.29 -10.32 42.73
CA SER A 374 22.32 -10.82 41.82
C SER A 374 23.31 -9.72 41.40
N LYS A 375 24.55 -10.14 41.10
CA LYS A 375 25.56 -9.26 40.52
C LYS A 375 25.17 -8.92 39.08
N PRO A 376 25.45 -7.69 38.59
CA PRO A 376 25.17 -7.36 37.21
C PRO A 376 26.04 -8.19 36.26
N CYS A 377 25.53 -8.51 35.08
CA CYS A 377 26.25 -9.28 34.05
C CYS A 377 27.62 -8.66 33.70
N ASN A 378 27.69 -7.32 33.67
CA ASN A 378 28.90 -6.52 33.49
C ASN A 378 29.66 -6.75 32.17
N ARG A 379 29.10 -7.47 31.19
CA ARG A 379 29.74 -7.71 29.89
C ARG A 379 29.83 -6.43 29.06
N ALA A 380 30.96 -6.20 28.37
CA ALA A 380 31.13 -5.03 27.50
C ALA A 380 30.09 -5.00 26.38
N LEU A 381 29.42 -3.86 26.21
CA LEU A 381 28.42 -3.62 25.18
C LEU A 381 28.97 -2.81 24.00
N ARG A 382 30.13 -2.17 24.16
CA ARG A 382 30.81 -1.39 23.14
C ARG A 382 32.10 -2.05 22.66
N ARG A 383 32.42 -1.87 21.38
CA ARG A 383 33.69 -2.23 20.75
C ARG A 383 34.21 -1.05 19.95
N LYS A 384 35.54 -0.90 19.91
CA LYS A 384 36.24 0.14 19.15
C LYS A 384 36.77 -0.45 17.85
N ARG A 385 36.69 0.31 16.76
CA ARG A 385 37.28 -0.06 15.46
C ARG A 385 37.90 1.17 14.81
N LYS A 386 39.13 1.03 14.31
CA LYS A 386 39.81 2.08 13.55
C LYS A 386 39.51 1.91 12.05
N ILE A 387 38.95 2.94 11.42
CA ILE A 387 38.64 2.98 9.98
C ILE A 387 39.28 4.26 9.42
N ASN A 388 40.15 4.13 8.43
CA ASN A 388 40.88 5.25 7.82
C ASN A 388 41.54 6.16 8.86
N GLY A 389 42.22 5.57 9.85
CA GLY A 389 42.90 6.31 10.92
C GLY A 389 42.00 6.83 12.04
N LYS A 390 40.68 6.91 11.85
CA LYS A 390 39.71 7.39 12.85
C LYS A 390 39.17 6.23 13.69
N GLU A 391 39.10 6.41 15.01
CA GLU A 391 38.49 5.43 15.92
C GLU A 391 36.98 5.65 16.00
N PHE A 392 36.21 4.57 15.82
CA PHE A 392 34.76 4.56 15.93
C PHE A 392 34.32 3.56 16.98
N ILE A 393 33.29 3.92 17.75
CA ILE A 393 32.70 3.08 18.78
C ILE A 393 31.38 2.50 18.25
N TYR A 394 31.23 1.18 18.36
CA TYR A 394 30.06 0.44 17.91
C TYR A 394 29.53 -0.47 19.01
N PRO A 395 28.24 -0.80 19.01
CA PRO A 395 27.77 -1.89 19.86
C PRO A 395 28.44 -3.21 19.44
N VAL A 396 28.71 -4.05 20.43
CA VAL A 396 29.27 -5.39 20.23
C VAL A 396 28.30 -6.25 19.41
N ARG A 397 27.01 -6.16 19.73
CA ARG A 397 25.92 -6.89 19.07
C ARG A 397 24.69 -5.99 18.98
N LYS A 398 24.05 -5.98 17.80
CA LYS A 398 22.75 -5.36 17.58
C LYS A 398 21.68 -6.43 17.42
N TYR A 399 20.50 -6.16 17.96
CA TYR A 399 19.26 -6.88 17.67
C TYR A 399 18.31 -5.92 16.97
N LEU A 400 17.71 -6.34 15.85
CA LEU A 400 16.76 -5.53 15.10
C LEU A 400 15.37 -6.11 15.37
N TYR A 401 14.52 -5.34 16.02
CA TYR A 401 13.16 -5.74 16.33
C TYR A 401 12.21 -5.14 15.30
N HIS A 402 11.46 -5.98 14.59
CA HIS A 402 10.35 -5.51 13.77
C HIS A 402 9.14 -5.32 14.70
N ASN A 403 8.62 -4.10 14.78
CA ASN A 403 7.44 -3.83 15.59
C ASN A 403 6.25 -4.65 15.06
N MET A 404 5.66 -5.49 15.92
CA MET A 404 4.56 -6.38 15.54
C MET A 404 3.36 -5.62 14.96
N LYS A 405 3.04 -4.43 15.50
CA LYS A 405 1.92 -3.63 15.01
C LYS A 405 2.20 -3.07 13.61
N GLU A 406 3.39 -2.51 13.40
CA GLU A 406 3.82 -2.01 12.08
C GLU A 406 3.83 -3.13 11.04
N TRP A 407 4.44 -4.26 11.37
CA TRP A 407 4.47 -5.45 10.52
C TRP A 407 3.06 -5.94 10.17
N PHE A 408 2.17 -6.00 11.16
CA PHE A 408 0.81 -6.47 10.94
C PHE A 408 -0.01 -5.48 10.11
N GLY A 409 0.14 -4.18 10.36
CA GLY A 409 -0.48 -3.14 9.53
C GLY A 409 0.00 -3.19 8.07
N GLU A 410 1.29 -3.47 7.85
CA GLU A 410 1.83 -3.72 6.51
C GLU A 410 1.20 -4.95 5.85
N LEU A 411 1.08 -6.06 6.59
CA LEU A 411 0.47 -7.28 6.11
C LEU A 411 -0.97 -7.02 5.64
N LEU A 412 -1.78 -6.38 6.49
CA LEU A 412 -3.19 -6.05 6.17
C LEU A 412 -3.34 -5.16 4.95
N CYS A 413 -2.38 -4.29 4.66
CA CYS A 413 -2.44 -3.39 3.50
C CYS A 413 -2.09 -4.06 2.17
N ARG A 414 -1.78 -5.35 2.16
CA ARG A 414 -1.54 -6.06 0.91
C ARG A 414 -2.86 -6.21 0.16
N PRO A 415 -2.92 -5.93 -1.15
CA PRO A 415 -4.14 -6.10 -1.94
C PRO A 415 -4.72 -7.51 -1.80
N GLY A 416 -6.02 -7.61 -1.56
CA GLY A 416 -6.73 -8.88 -1.34
C GLY A 416 -6.67 -9.39 0.10
N MET A 417 -5.80 -8.87 0.95
CA MET A 417 -5.54 -9.48 2.25
C MET A 417 -6.77 -9.41 3.19
N GLU A 418 -7.45 -8.27 3.27
CA GLU A 418 -8.67 -8.15 4.08
C GLU A 418 -9.77 -9.11 3.61
N GLU A 419 -9.99 -9.23 2.30
CA GLU A 419 -10.97 -10.15 1.72
C GLU A 419 -10.64 -11.61 2.05
N HIS A 420 -9.36 -11.96 2.11
CA HIS A 420 -8.97 -13.30 2.55
C HIS A 420 -9.24 -13.49 4.05
N LEU A 421 -9.06 -12.48 4.90
CA LEU A 421 -9.27 -12.58 6.36
C LEU A 421 -10.73 -12.69 6.75
N ASP A 422 -11.58 -12.02 5.99
CA ASP A 422 -13.02 -11.94 6.28
C ASP A 422 -13.76 -13.20 5.81
N ARG A 423 -13.08 -14.11 5.11
CA ARG A 423 -13.68 -15.37 4.68
C ARG A 423 -13.99 -16.27 5.87
N ASP A 424 -15.00 -17.11 5.69
CA ASP A 424 -15.28 -18.17 6.66
C ASP A 424 -14.27 -19.30 6.49
N VAL A 425 -13.27 -19.34 7.37
CA VAL A 425 -12.24 -20.40 7.41
C VAL A 425 -12.80 -21.78 7.79
N PHE A 426 -14.06 -21.85 8.25
CA PHE A 426 -14.73 -23.10 8.56
C PHE A 426 -15.73 -23.54 7.48
N ASP A 427 -15.82 -22.80 6.36
CA ASP A 427 -16.65 -23.22 5.23
C ASP A 427 -16.07 -24.49 4.59
N ARG A 428 -16.84 -25.57 4.69
CA ARG A 428 -16.51 -26.92 4.18
C ARG A 428 -17.22 -27.26 2.88
N THR A 429 -17.83 -26.28 2.19
CA THR A 429 -18.58 -26.51 0.94
C THR A 429 -17.84 -27.33 -0.12
N ASN A 430 -16.50 -27.36 -0.09
CA ASN A 430 -15.66 -28.11 -1.03
C ASN A 430 -14.73 -29.16 -0.39
N SER A 431 -14.89 -29.50 0.89
CA SER A 431 -14.01 -30.48 1.57
C SER A 431 -14.62 -31.88 1.57
N ASP A 432 -13.82 -32.91 1.25
CA ASP A 432 -14.24 -34.31 1.39
C ASP A 432 -14.53 -34.65 2.87
N GLU A 433 -15.68 -35.29 3.10
CA GLU A 433 -16.11 -35.70 4.43
C GLU A 433 -15.07 -36.66 5.06
N GLY A 434 -14.68 -36.38 6.31
CA GLY A 434 -13.71 -37.20 7.05
C GLY A 434 -12.23 -36.87 6.77
N THR A 435 -11.93 -35.94 5.86
CA THR A 435 -10.55 -35.46 5.64
C THR A 435 -10.32 -34.16 6.41
N LEU A 436 -9.15 -34.05 7.05
CA LEU A 436 -8.62 -32.78 7.58
C LEU A 436 -7.63 -32.25 6.55
N GLY A 437 -7.98 -31.13 5.90
CA GLY A 437 -7.15 -30.46 4.90
C GLY A 437 -6.21 -29.42 5.48
N ASP A 438 -6.60 -28.75 6.57
CA ASP A 438 -5.79 -27.72 7.23
C ASP A 438 -6.03 -27.67 8.76
N ILE A 439 -5.25 -26.85 9.47
CA ILE A 439 -5.33 -26.63 10.92
C ILE A 439 -6.72 -26.16 11.38
N TRP A 440 -7.47 -25.48 10.52
CA TRP A 440 -8.84 -25.00 10.81
C TRP A 440 -9.88 -26.11 10.88
N ASP A 441 -9.60 -27.26 10.25
CA ASP A 441 -10.45 -28.44 10.40
C ASP A 441 -10.31 -29.09 11.78
N GLY A 442 -9.26 -28.73 12.51
CA GLY A 442 -9.01 -29.21 13.87
C GLY A 442 -10.04 -28.68 14.87
N ASP A 443 -10.51 -29.57 15.75
CA ASP A 443 -11.52 -29.24 16.76
C ASP A 443 -11.10 -28.11 17.71
N ILE A 444 -9.80 -27.98 17.98
CA ILE A 444 -9.28 -26.97 18.91
C ILE A 444 -9.62 -25.56 18.43
N LEU A 445 -9.33 -25.21 17.17
CA LEU A 445 -9.59 -23.86 16.66
C LEU A 445 -11.08 -23.57 16.47
N ARG A 446 -11.86 -24.60 16.10
CA ARG A 446 -13.32 -24.51 15.97
C ARG A 446 -14.03 -24.27 17.29
N THR A 447 -13.56 -24.92 18.36
CA THR A 447 -14.17 -24.84 19.69
C THR A 447 -13.50 -23.80 20.59
N PHE A 448 -12.43 -23.15 20.12
CA PHE A 448 -11.75 -22.12 20.88
C PHE A 448 -12.68 -20.93 21.10
N THR A 449 -12.99 -20.66 22.38
CA THR A 449 -13.89 -19.59 22.77
C THR A 449 -13.13 -18.34 23.17
N GLY A 450 -13.66 -17.18 22.77
CA GLY A 450 -13.18 -15.89 23.21
C GLY A 450 -13.62 -15.55 24.64
N PRO A 451 -13.18 -14.40 25.18
CA PRO A 451 -13.59 -13.93 26.51
C PRO A 451 -15.10 -13.71 26.67
N ASP A 452 -15.84 -13.61 25.57
CA ASP A 452 -17.30 -13.47 25.52
C ASP A 452 -18.05 -14.82 25.58
N GLY A 453 -17.32 -15.94 25.66
CA GLY A 453 -17.87 -17.30 25.67
C GLY A 453 -18.35 -17.78 24.30
N LYS A 454 -18.16 -17.00 23.23
CA LYS A 454 -18.50 -17.38 21.84
C LYS A 454 -17.25 -17.90 21.13
N ALA A 455 -17.42 -18.55 19.97
CA ALA A 455 -16.27 -18.96 19.14
C ALA A 455 -15.37 -17.76 18.84
N PHE A 456 -14.05 -17.93 18.92
CA PHE A 456 -13.10 -16.82 18.77
C PHE A 456 -13.05 -16.30 17.34
N VAL A 457 -12.99 -17.19 16.34
CA VAL A 457 -13.02 -16.84 14.92
C VAL A 457 -14.47 -16.87 14.44
N ARG A 458 -14.94 -15.75 13.89
CA ARG A 458 -16.33 -15.51 13.51
C ARG A 458 -16.37 -14.69 12.22
N SER A 459 -17.30 -15.02 11.34
CA SER A 459 -17.57 -14.31 10.08
C SER A 459 -18.63 -13.21 10.23
N ASP A 460 -18.80 -12.65 11.44
CA ASP A 460 -19.88 -11.68 11.73
C ASP A 460 -19.51 -10.21 11.44
N GLY A 461 -18.33 -9.97 10.88
CA GLY A 461 -17.84 -8.63 10.54
C GLY A 461 -17.56 -7.72 11.75
N SER A 462 -17.61 -8.25 12.99
CA SER A 462 -17.42 -7.45 14.21
C SER A 462 -15.96 -7.09 14.55
N GLY A 463 -15.03 -7.46 13.65
CA GLY A 463 -13.61 -7.12 13.71
C GLY A 463 -12.69 -8.31 13.47
N GLY A 464 -11.44 -8.02 13.08
CA GLY A 464 -10.45 -9.04 12.77
C GLY A 464 -10.06 -9.91 13.98
N ARG A 465 -10.19 -11.23 13.84
CA ARG A 465 -9.81 -12.25 14.83
C ARG A 465 -8.72 -13.12 14.25
N TYR A 466 -7.49 -12.92 14.72
CA TYR A 466 -6.30 -13.46 14.07
C TYR A 466 -5.63 -14.53 14.92
N VAL A 467 -5.32 -15.67 14.28
CA VAL A 467 -4.57 -16.77 14.89
C VAL A 467 -3.19 -16.83 14.27
N PHE A 468 -2.17 -16.87 15.13
CA PHE A 468 -0.78 -17.00 14.73
C PHE A 468 -0.18 -18.26 15.35
N SER A 469 0.60 -18.99 14.56
CA SER A 469 1.47 -20.04 15.05
C SER A 469 2.88 -19.48 15.25
N LEU A 470 3.51 -19.83 16.37
CA LEU A 470 4.90 -19.49 16.64
C LEU A 470 5.76 -20.74 16.42
N SER A 471 6.59 -20.72 15.39
CA SER A 471 7.52 -21.81 15.06
C SER A 471 8.96 -21.40 15.35
N MET A 472 9.82 -22.34 15.71
CA MET A 472 11.25 -22.10 15.90
C MET A 472 12.04 -23.17 15.16
N ASP A 473 13.01 -22.77 14.34
CA ASP A 473 13.89 -23.69 13.60
C ASP A 473 15.35 -23.27 13.72
N GLY A 474 16.25 -24.24 13.89
CA GLY A 474 17.68 -24.05 14.01
C GLY A 474 18.43 -24.69 12.85
N PHE A 475 19.08 -23.90 12.01
CA PHE A 475 19.87 -24.39 10.87
C PHE A 475 21.31 -23.87 10.85
N ASN A 476 22.19 -24.58 10.16
CA ASN A 476 23.56 -24.13 9.94
C ASN A 476 23.66 -23.38 8.61
N PRO A 477 23.96 -22.06 8.60
CA PRO A 477 24.01 -21.27 7.37
C PRO A 477 25.12 -21.72 6.41
N TYR A 478 26.12 -22.46 6.91
CA TYR A 478 27.22 -23.00 6.10
C TYR A 478 26.97 -24.43 5.59
N GLN A 479 25.75 -24.94 5.78
CA GLN A 479 25.36 -26.32 5.52
C GLN A 479 26.08 -27.31 6.46
N ASN A 480 25.45 -28.45 6.73
CA ASN A 480 26.02 -29.50 7.58
C ASN A 480 26.98 -30.41 6.80
N LYS A 481 28.11 -29.86 6.34
CA LYS A 481 29.18 -30.61 5.66
C LYS A 481 30.17 -31.18 6.68
N ILE A 482 30.64 -32.42 6.47
CA ILE A 482 31.71 -33.03 7.27
C ILE A 482 32.97 -32.15 7.12
N GLY A 483 33.49 -31.63 8.24
CA GLY A 483 34.62 -30.68 8.24
C GLY A 483 34.25 -29.22 7.93
N GLY A 484 32.96 -28.92 7.73
CA GLY A 484 32.46 -27.56 7.52
C GLY A 484 32.45 -26.70 8.81
N LYS A 485 32.31 -25.39 8.63
CA LYS A 485 32.16 -24.46 9.76
C LYS A 485 30.89 -24.82 10.54
N LYS A 486 31.02 -24.97 11.85
CA LYS A 486 29.88 -25.16 12.76
C LYS A 486 29.36 -23.79 13.17
N ALA A 487 28.21 -23.41 12.62
CA ALA A 487 27.44 -22.25 13.08
C ALA A 487 25.97 -22.67 13.23
N GLY A 488 25.29 -22.14 14.24
CA GLY A 488 23.86 -22.31 14.42
C GLY A 488 23.17 -20.95 14.26
N VAL A 489 22.11 -20.93 13.45
CA VAL A 489 21.19 -19.81 13.32
C VAL A 489 19.82 -20.35 13.72
N CYS A 490 19.17 -19.68 14.67
CA CYS A 490 17.80 -19.97 15.04
C CYS A 490 16.89 -18.90 14.42
N GLY A 491 15.89 -19.32 13.67
CA GLY A 491 14.77 -18.49 13.25
C GLY A 491 13.58 -18.74 14.16
N ILE A 492 12.92 -17.65 14.56
CA ILE A 492 11.61 -17.70 15.23
C ILE A 492 10.63 -17.08 14.25
N TYR A 493 9.63 -17.85 13.85
CA TYR A 493 8.68 -17.50 12.80
C TYR A 493 7.31 -17.32 13.42
N LEU A 494 6.71 -16.17 13.17
CA LEU A 494 5.30 -15.98 13.40
C LEU A 494 4.57 -16.29 12.09
N ILE A 495 3.91 -17.43 12.03
CA ILE A 495 3.19 -17.89 10.87
C ILE A 495 1.74 -17.44 11.04
N PHE A 496 1.25 -16.67 10.09
CA PHE A 496 -0.14 -16.30 10.06
C PHE A 496 -0.94 -17.49 9.54
N GLY A 497 -1.77 -18.09 10.39
CA GLY A 497 -2.29 -19.44 10.18
C GLY A 497 -3.50 -19.51 9.24
N HIS A 498 -3.54 -18.78 8.13
CA HIS A 498 -4.71 -18.74 7.24
C HIS A 498 -4.57 -19.73 6.07
N PRO A 499 -5.62 -20.45 5.61
CA PRO A 499 -5.47 -21.67 4.78
C PRO A 499 -4.79 -21.48 3.42
N GLU A 500 -4.85 -20.28 2.84
CA GLU A 500 -4.21 -19.99 1.55
C GLU A 500 -2.82 -19.36 1.68
N PHE A 501 -2.39 -19.07 2.90
CA PHE A 501 -1.14 -18.39 3.16
C PHE A 501 -0.35 -19.10 4.27
N HIS A 502 0.41 -20.12 3.87
CA HIS A 502 1.66 -20.44 4.58
C HIS A 502 2.72 -19.38 4.25
N ILE A 503 2.44 -18.10 4.56
CA ILE A 503 3.46 -17.05 4.50
C ILE A 503 4.40 -17.27 5.69
N LEU A 504 5.60 -17.76 5.39
CA LEU A 504 6.72 -17.66 6.30
C LEU A 504 7.05 -16.18 6.48
N ALA A 505 6.71 -15.61 7.64
CA ALA A 505 7.36 -14.38 8.08
C ALA A 505 8.83 -14.73 8.36
N LEU A 506 9.69 -14.52 7.36
CA LEU A 506 11.13 -14.71 7.49
C LEU A 506 11.69 -13.78 8.57
N GLN A 507 11.97 -14.33 9.75
CA GLN A 507 12.86 -13.73 10.74
C GLN A 507 14.03 -14.67 11.02
N SER A 508 15.07 -14.55 10.18
CA SER A 508 16.45 -14.88 10.58
C SER A 508 17.43 -14.27 9.57
N ILE A 509 18.21 -13.27 9.98
CA ILE A 509 19.42 -12.85 9.27
C ILE A 509 20.62 -13.37 10.07
N PRO A 510 21.52 -14.19 9.48
CA PRO A 510 22.85 -14.40 10.03
C PRO A 510 23.73 -13.21 9.68
N THR A 511 24.25 -12.48 10.68
CA THR A 511 25.41 -11.60 10.44
C THR A 511 26.58 -12.04 11.31
N VAL A 512 27.48 -12.82 10.71
CA VAL A 512 28.88 -12.87 11.15
C VAL A 512 29.73 -12.42 9.97
N GLY A 513 30.18 -11.17 10.03
CA GLY A 513 31.14 -10.59 9.10
C GLY A 513 30.55 -9.54 8.17
N GLN A 514 30.55 -8.28 8.64
CA GLN A 514 30.22 -7.07 7.87
C GLN A 514 28.74 -6.87 7.49
N PHE A 515 28.39 -5.60 7.34
CA PHE A 515 27.04 -5.06 7.22
C PHE A 515 26.23 -5.71 6.09
N ASN A 516 24.97 -6.07 6.34
CA ASN A 516 23.77 -5.54 5.65
C ASN A 516 22.49 -6.27 6.07
N VAL A 517 21.40 -5.50 6.15
CA VAL A 517 20.01 -5.98 6.27
C VAL A 517 19.54 -6.26 4.85
N LEU A 518 19.02 -7.47 4.59
CA LEU A 518 18.43 -7.84 3.30
C LEU A 518 17.08 -8.50 3.56
N TRP A 519 16.04 -7.91 3.00
CA TRP A 519 14.69 -8.44 2.88
C TRP A 519 14.56 -9.12 1.53
N CYS A 520 13.91 -10.28 1.48
CA CYS A 520 13.55 -10.95 0.24
C CYS A 520 12.19 -11.64 0.40
N PRO A 521 11.11 -11.11 -0.20
CA PRO A 521 9.87 -11.85 -0.34
C PRO A 521 9.95 -12.63 -1.66
N TRP A 522 10.18 -13.94 -1.60
CA TRP A 522 9.94 -14.80 -2.77
C TRP A 522 8.57 -15.46 -2.65
N PHE A 523 7.76 -15.22 -3.68
CA PHE A 523 6.63 -16.05 -4.07
C PHE A 523 7.13 -17.09 -5.07
N ALA A 524 6.92 -18.36 -4.75
CA ALA A 524 6.86 -19.44 -5.73
C ALA A 524 5.89 -20.48 -5.18
N THR A 525 4.74 -20.62 -5.83
CA THR A 525 3.85 -21.77 -5.65
C THR A 525 4.60 -23.02 -6.09
N TYR A 526 5.05 -23.84 -5.14
CA TYR A 526 5.44 -25.22 -5.40
C TYR A 526 4.28 -26.13 -5.02
N PRO A 527 3.86 -27.06 -5.90
CA PRO A 527 2.93 -28.10 -5.49
C PRO A 527 3.66 -29.02 -4.50
N LEU A 528 3.15 -29.10 -3.27
CA LEU A 528 3.53 -30.10 -2.28
C LEU A 528 3.11 -31.47 -2.81
N HIS A 529 4.04 -32.19 -3.44
CA HIS A 529 3.93 -33.64 -3.55
C HIS A 529 4.29 -34.25 -2.19
N VAL A 530 3.26 -34.59 -1.42
CA VAL A 530 3.38 -35.46 -0.26
C VAL A 530 3.81 -36.85 -0.74
N LYS A 531 4.84 -37.40 -0.09
CA LYS A 531 5.22 -38.82 -0.17
C LYS A 531 4.98 -39.48 1.16
#